data_AF-A0A139DM94-F1
#
_entry.id   AF-A0A139DM94-F1
#
_cell.length_a   1.000
_cell.length_b   1.000
_cell.length_c   1.000
_cell.angle_alpha   90.00
_cell.angle_beta   90.00
_cell.angle_gamma   90.00
#
_symmetry.space_group_name_H-M   'P 1'
#
loop_
_entity.id
_entity.type
_entity.pdbx_description
1 polymer ?
#
loop_
_entity_poly.entity_id
_entity_poly.type
_entity_poly.pdbx_seq_one_letter_code
_entity_poly.pdbx_strand_id
1 'polypeptide(L)' 'MLRPHYPKGTNFAKVFQTHINRVVERLNYRPRKRLCYLIPVEMFWGNISEHDKRAVLWLLINSAIKKII' A
#
# COMPACT_ATOMS: atom_id res chain seq x y z
N MET A 1 -11.47 2.84 0.49
CA MET A 1 -11.06 2.73 -0.93
C MET A 1 -10.98 1.29 -1.44
N LEU A 2 -10.80 0.27 -0.59
CA LEU A 2 -10.76 -1.14 -1.01
C LEU A 2 -12.14 -1.72 -1.36
N ARG A 3 -13.22 -1.22 -0.72
CA ARG A 3 -14.59 -1.74 -0.87
C ARG A 3 -15.10 -1.91 -2.32
N PRO A 4 -14.85 -0.98 -3.27
CA PRO A 4 -15.30 -1.16 -4.65
C PRO A 4 -14.66 -2.35 -5.38
N HIS A 5 -13.54 -2.87 -4.88
CA HIS A 5 -12.83 -4.00 -5.48
C HIS A 5 -13.36 -5.36 -4.99
N TYR A 6 -14.20 -5.37 -3.96
CA TYR A 6 -14.71 -6.59 -3.34
C TYR A 6 -16.24 -6.51 -3.25
N PRO A 7 -16.98 -7.37 -3.95
CA PRO A 7 -18.43 -7.47 -3.82
C PRO A 7 -18.87 -7.64 -2.37
N LYS A 8 -20.09 -7.20 -2.04
CA LYS A 8 -20.64 -7.41 -0.70
C LYS A 8 -20.73 -8.92 -0.43
N GLY A 9 -20.32 -9.34 0.77
CA GLY A 9 -20.27 -10.76 1.14
C GLY A 9 -19.00 -11.49 0.69
N THR A 10 -18.00 -10.79 0.14
CA THR A 10 -16.68 -11.39 -0.13
C THR A 10 -16.11 -11.99 1.15
N ASN A 11 -15.77 -13.29 1.12
CA ASN A 11 -15.09 -13.96 2.22
C ASN A 11 -13.59 -13.64 2.15
N PHE A 12 -13.13 -12.73 3.01
CA PHE A 12 -11.73 -12.31 3.07
C PHE A 12 -10.77 -13.40 3.55
N ALA A 13 -11.24 -14.46 4.20
CA ALA A 13 -10.39 -15.61 4.55
C ALA A 13 -9.89 -16.37 3.31
N LYS A 14 -10.60 -16.23 2.18
CA LYS A 14 -10.21 -16.82 0.88
C LYS A 14 -9.46 -15.85 -0.03
N VAL A 15 -9.24 -14.61 0.41
CA VAL A 15 -8.53 -13.60 -0.35
C VAL A 15 -7.05 -13.66 0.00
N PHE A 16 -6.22 -14.00 -0.98
CA PHE A 16 -4.77 -14.02 -0.79
C PHE A 16 -4.19 -12.61 -0.67
N GLN A 17 -3.16 -12.47 0.14
CA GLN A 17 -2.45 -11.20 0.34
C GLN A 17 -1.95 -10.59 -0.98
N THR A 18 -1.53 -11.41 -1.94
CA THR A 18 -1.10 -10.97 -3.28
C THR A 18 -2.19 -10.22 -4.04
N HIS A 19 -3.45 -10.63 -3.88
CA HIS A 19 -4.59 -9.96 -4.50
C HIS A 19 -4.82 -8.59 -3.84
N ILE A 20 -4.74 -8.52 -2.52
CA ILE A 20 -4.85 -7.26 -1.77
C ILE A 20 -3.75 -6.29 -2.21
N ASN A 21 -2.50 -6.78 -2.30
CA ASN A 21 -1.36 -5.97 -2.73
C ASN A 21 -1.58 -5.38 -4.13
N ARG A 22 -2.09 -6.18 -5.08
CA ARG A 22 -2.40 -5.70 -6.43
C ARG A 22 -3.49 -4.64 -6.45
N VAL A 23 -4.51 -4.76 -5.60
CA VAL A 23 -5.55 -3.72 -5.47
C VAL A 23 -4.96 -2.44 -4.88
N VAL A 24 -4.14 -2.56 -3.84
CA VAL A 24 -3.47 -1.41 -3.21
C VAL A 24 -2.56 -0.70 -4.20
N GLU A 25 -1.77 -1.43 -4.97
CA GLU A 25 -0.94 -0.90 -6.05
C GLU A 25 -1.77 -0.09 -7.04
N ARG A 26 -2.86 -0.67 -7.56
CA ARG A 26 -3.78 0.05 -8.46
C ARG A 26 -4.41 1.29 -7.83
N LEU A 27 -4.65 1.30 -6.52
CA LEU A 27 -5.19 2.46 -5.81
C LEU A 27 -4.15 3.57 -5.64
N ASN A 28 -2.87 3.20 -5.48
CA ASN A 28 -1.74 4.11 -5.36
C ASN A 28 -1.37 4.74 -6.71
N TYR A 29 -1.60 4.04 -7.83
CA TYR A 29 -1.40 4.57 -9.18
C TYR A 29 -2.59 5.39 -9.73
N ARG A 30 -3.66 5.59 -8.95
CA ARG A 30 -4.82 6.39 -9.41
C ARG A 30 -4.61 7.88 -9.18
N PRO A 31 -4.70 8.73 -10.22
CA PRO A 31 -4.80 10.19 -10.09
C PRO A 31 -5.88 10.59 -9.08
N ARG A 32 -5.55 11.49 -8.15
CA ARG A 32 -6.50 12.00 -7.16
C ARG A 32 -6.79 13.48 -7.38
N LYS A 33 -8.08 13.83 -7.45
CA LYS A 33 -8.52 15.23 -7.60
C LYS A 33 -7.92 16.17 -6.54
N ARG A 34 -7.86 15.72 -5.27
CA ARG A 34 -7.25 16.49 -4.17
C ARG A 34 -5.74 16.69 -4.30
N LEU A 35 -5.08 15.90 -5.14
CA LEU A 35 -3.64 16.00 -5.42
C LEU A 35 -3.40 16.64 -6.80
N CYS A 36 -4.31 17.48 -7.29
CA CYS A 36 -4.23 18.07 -8.63
C CYS A 36 -4.07 17.01 -9.75
N TYR A 37 -4.73 15.86 -9.60
CA TYR A 37 -4.61 14.70 -10.49
C TYR A 37 -3.23 14.03 -10.52
N LEU A 38 -2.36 14.34 -9.56
CA LEU A 38 -1.11 13.62 -9.37
C LEU A 38 -1.33 12.24 -8.76
N ILE A 39 -0.35 11.36 -9.00
CA ILE A 39 -0.36 10.00 -8.53
C ILE A 39 0.11 9.98 -7.07
N PRO A 40 -0.65 9.38 -6.13
CA PRO A 40 -0.26 9.26 -4.74
C PRO A 40 1.15 8.70 -4.54
N VAL A 41 1.54 7.70 -5.35
CA VAL A 41 2.86 7.09 -5.24
C VAL A 41 3.98 8.14 -5.44
N GLU A 42 3.87 8.99 -6.45
CA GLU A 42 4.88 10.00 -6.78
C GLU A 42 4.90 11.10 -5.72
N MET A 43 3.72 11.56 -5.30
CA MET A 43 3.58 12.61 -4.29
C MET A 43 4.11 12.21 -2.91
N PHE A 44 3.95 10.95 -2.51
CA PHE A 44 4.39 10.52 -1.18
C PHE A 44 5.80 9.95 -1.20
N TRP A 45 6.18 9.12 -2.17
CA TRP A 45 7.54 8.54 -2.18
C TRP A 45 8.64 9.56 -2.53
N GLY A 46 8.34 10.58 -3.33
CA GLY A 46 9.31 11.65 -3.64
C GLY A 46 9.60 12.60 -2.47
N ASN A 47 8.69 12.69 -1.50
CA ASN A 47 8.72 13.67 -0.40
C ASN A 47 9.07 13.06 0.98
N ILE A 48 9.36 11.76 1.06
CA ILE A 48 9.83 11.14 2.31
C ILE A 48 11.28 11.59 2.54
N SER A 49 11.53 12.19 3.71
CA SER A 49 12.88 12.58 4.11
C SER A 49 13.77 11.34 4.22
N GLU A 50 15.08 11.48 3.96
CA GLU A 50 15.99 10.34 3.97
C GLU A 50 16.06 9.63 5.35
N HIS A 51 15.76 10.39 6.41
CA HIS A 51 15.61 9.89 7.76
C HIS A 51 14.41 8.93 7.91
N ASP A 52 13.27 9.28 7.31
CA ASP A 52 12.04 8.49 7.37
C ASP A 52 12.13 7.22 6.51
N LYS A 53 12.86 7.25 5.39
CA LYS A 53 13.10 6.05 4.56
C LYS A 53 13.82 4.95 5.34
N ARG A 54 14.80 5.34 6.17
CA ARG A 54 15.55 4.40 7.03
C ARG A 54 14.67 3.80 8.11
N ALA A 55 13.79 4.59 8.72
CA ALA A 55 12.84 4.10 9.73
C ALA A 55 11.85 3.09 9.13
N VAL A 56 11.29 3.38 7.95
CA VAL A 56 10.38 2.47 7.23
C VAL A 56 11.10 1.20 6.81
N LEU A 57 12.32 1.30 6.26
CA LEU A 57 13.13 0.15 5.89
C LEU A 57 13.44 -0.74 7.10
N TRP A 58 13.81 -0.14 8.23
CA TRP A 58 14.08 -0.86 9.48
C TRP A 58 12.83 -1.58 10.00
N LEU A 59 11.65 -0.93 9.97
CA LEU A 59 10.38 -1.55 10.36
C LEU A 59 10.01 -2.72 9.44
N LEU A 60 10.21 -2.59 8.13
CA LEU A 60 9.93 -3.64 7.14
C LEU A 60 10.84 -4.85 7.33
N ILE A 61 12.15 -4.62 7.55
CA ILE A 61 13.12 -5.70 7.80
C ILE A 61 12.79 -6.44 9.09
N ASN A 62 12.53 -5.71 10.18
CA ASN A 62 12.21 -6.35 11.47
C ASN A 62 10.83 -7.04 11.48
N SER A 63 9.86 -6.53 10.71
CA SER A 63 8.58 -7.21 10.53
C SER A 63 8.69 -8.47 9.68
N ALA A 64 9.57 -8.48 8.66
CA ALA A 64 9.84 -9.66 7.86
C ALA A 64 10.58 -10.74 8.67
N ILE A 65 11.57 -10.36 9.48
CA ILE A 65 12.29 -11.27 10.38
C ILE A 65 11.34 -11.88 11.42
N LYS A 66 10.43 -11.08 12.01
CA LYS A 66 9.39 -11.58 12.93
C LYS A 66 8.34 -12.51 12.30
N LYS A 67 8.28 -12.61 10.97
CA LYS A 67 7.42 -13.57 10.27
C LYS A 67 8.13 -14.89 9.92
N ILE A 68 9.46 -14.95 10.10
CA ILE A 68 10.30 -16.11 9.77
C ILE A 68 10.63 -16.95 11.02
N ILE A 69 10.62 -16.34 12.21
CA ILE A 69 10.75 -17.01 13.52
C ILE A 69 9.36 -17.21 14.11
#